data_AF-A0A9E1CDN4-F1
#
_entry.id   AF-A0A9E1CDN4-F1
#
_cell.length_a   1.000
_cell.length_b   1.000
_cell.length_c   1.000
_cell.angle_alpha   90.00
_cell.angle_beta   90.00
_cell.angle_gamma   90.00
#
_symmetry.space_group_name_H-M   'P 1'
#
loop_
_entity.id
_entity.type
_entity.pdbx_description
1 polymer ?
#
loop_
_entity_poly.entity_id
_entity_poly.type
_entity_poly.pdbx_seq_one_letter_code
_entity_poly.pdbx_strand_id
1 'polypeptide(L)'
;MKTLFNRVFDGSDEMFAKAEEEVNKIVAEVGRDAPLTLPSTAYFCACIYAYIGKKVTTTGELQDALADVKAMMLREPRTNSIFQSGVGTAIAAEMIEACKYVKTQTPYEGTHYHGHFTDAEVRELGVPLVTGDIPGFVVMIGPAPSTEEAVETIKGYQSRGIF
;
A
#
# COMPACT_ATOMS: atom_id res chain seq x y z
N MET A 1 -22.43 -11.83 15.69
CA MET A 1 -21.45 -11.95 14.58
C MET A 1 -21.47 -10.64 13.80
N LYS A 2 -20.33 -9.93 13.65
CA LYS A 2 -20.28 -8.71 12.80
C LYS A 2 -20.50 -9.09 11.33
N THR A 3 -21.27 -8.29 10.58
CA THR A 3 -21.43 -8.45 9.12
C THR A 3 -20.11 -8.14 8.41
N LEU A 4 -19.96 -8.60 7.16
CA LEU A 4 -18.79 -8.27 6.34
C LEU A 4 -18.64 -6.76 6.15
N PHE A 5 -19.75 -6.05 5.95
CA PHE A 5 -19.77 -4.59 5.82
C PHE A 5 -19.20 -3.90 7.06
N ASN A 6 -19.66 -4.31 8.25
CA ASN A 6 -19.16 -3.74 9.49
C ASN A 6 -17.67 -4.05 9.68
N ARG A 7 -17.21 -5.26 9.33
CA ARG A 7 -15.79 -5.61 9.39
C ARG A 7 -14.93 -4.72 8.49
N VAL A 8 -15.39 -4.42 7.28
CA VAL A 8 -14.67 -3.53 6.35
C VAL A 8 -14.63 -2.11 6.89
N PHE A 9 -15.76 -1.57 7.36
CA PHE A 9 -15.80 -0.21 7.88
C PHE A 9 -14.93 -0.04 9.14
N ASP A 10 -15.05 -0.96 10.09
CA ASP A 10 -14.24 -0.96 11.31
C ASP A 10 -12.74 -1.03 10.97
N GLY A 11 -12.33 -1.95 10.09
CA GLY A 11 -10.93 -2.08 9.68
C GLY A 11 -10.42 -0.86 8.89
N SER A 12 -11.28 -0.21 8.10
CA SER A 12 -10.92 1.02 7.40
C SER A 12 -10.70 2.18 8.38
N ASP A 13 -11.52 2.29 9.43
CA ASP A 13 -11.35 3.30 10.47
C ASP A 13 -10.08 3.06 11.30
N GLU A 14 -9.80 1.81 11.66
CA GLU A 14 -8.56 1.43 12.35
C GLU A 14 -7.32 1.80 11.53
N MET A 15 -7.31 1.46 10.24
CA MET A 15 -6.18 1.74 9.36
C MET A 15 -6.01 3.23 9.08
N PHE A 16 -7.11 3.96 8.91
CA PHE A 16 -7.06 5.42 8.76
C PHE A 16 -6.50 6.11 10.00
N ALA A 17 -6.97 5.72 11.20
CA ALA A 17 -6.46 6.27 12.45
C ALA A 17 -4.95 6.04 12.59
N LYS A 18 -4.46 4.86 12.17
CA LYS A 18 -3.02 4.57 12.16
C LYS A 18 -2.26 5.45 11.18
N ALA A 19 -2.79 5.66 9.98
CA ALA A 19 -2.16 6.54 8.99
C ALA A 19 -2.12 8.00 9.47
N GLU A 20 -3.22 8.50 10.03
CA GLU A 20 -3.29 9.85 10.61
C GLU A 20 -2.26 10.02 11.74
N GLU A 21 -2.11 9.04 12.63
CA GLU A 21 -1.11 9.05 13.69
C GLU A 21 0.33 9.15 13.12
N GLU A 22 0.71 8.25 12.22
CA GLU A 22 2.06 8.18 11.67
C GLU A 22 2.40 9.42 10.82
N VAL A 23 1.46 9.90 10.01
CA VAL A 23 1.63 11.10 9.18
C VAL A 23 1.77 12.35 10.06
N ASN A 24 0.90 12.53 11.05
CA ASN A 24 1.01 13.68 11.96
C ASN A 24 2.31 13.65 12.76
N LYS A 25 2.73 12.46 13.21
CA LYS A 25 3.99 12.26 13.92
C LYS A 25 5.19 12.64 13.05
N ILE A 26 5.30 12.11 11.82
CA ILE A 26 6.46 12.40 10.98
C ILE A 26 6.50 13.89 10.60
N VAL A 27 5.35 14.51 10.31
CA VAL A 27 5.27 15.95 10.03
C VAL A 27 5.71 16.78 11.22
N ALA A 28 5.33 16.40 12.44
CA ALA A 28 5.79 17.08 13.66
C ALA A 28 7.30 16.92 13.89
N GLU A 29 7.89 15.79 13.50
CA GLU A 29 9.33 15.52 13.63
C GLU A 29 10.17 16.29 12.61
N VAL A 30 9.78 16.30 11.33
CA VAL A 30 10.62 16.83 10.24
C VAL A 30 10.13 18.15 9.63
N GLY A 31 8.94 18.62 10.03
CA GLY A 31 8.29 19.79 9.45
C GLY A 31 7.53 19.47 8.17
N ARG A 32 6.62 20.37 7.77
CA ARG A 32 5.74 20.21 6.59
C ARG A 32 6.47 20.32 5.24
N ASP A 33 7.57 21.05 5.19
CA ASP A 33 8.33 21.28 3.95
C ASP A 33 9.37 20.17 3.68
N ALA A 34 9.47 19.17 4.55
CA ALA A 34 10.40 18.07 4.36
C ALA A 34 10.06 17.29 3.07
N PRO A 35 11.06 17.01 2.21
CA PRO A 35 10.83 16.24 0.99
C PRO A 35 10.33 14.82 1.30
N LEU A 36 9.36 14.37 0.51
CA LEU A 36 8.91 12.98 0.46
C LEU A 36 9.14 12.46 -0.95
N THR A 37 10.09 11.53 -1.09
CA THR A 37 10.38 10.86 -2.35
C THR A 37 10.52 9.37 -2.10
N LEU A 38 9.81 8.57 -2.90
CA LEU A 38 9.99 7.13 -2.89
C LEU A 38 11.13 6.73 -3.86
N PRO A 39 11.86 5.64 -3.57
CA PRO A 39 13.03 5.27 -4.37
C PRO A 39 12.67 4.98 -5.84
N SER A 40 13.36 5.65 -6.77
CA SER A 40 13.35 5.32 -8.21
C SER A 40 11.96 5.17 -8.84
N THR A 41 11.03 6.06 -8.48
CA THR A 41 9.70 6.14 -9.11
C THR A 41 9.42 7.52 -9.70
N ALA A 42 8.74 7.56 -10.84
CA ALA A 42 8.21 8.78 -11.44
C ALA A 42 6.77 9.11 -11.00
N TYR A 43 6.17 8.28 -10.13
CA TYR A 43 4.75 8.30 -9.81
C TYR A 43 4.42 8.69 -8.37
N PHE A 44 5.39 9.25 -7.63
CA PHE A 44 5.21 9.72 -6.24
C PHE A 44 4.65 8.59 -5.35
N CYS A 45 3.68 8.89 -4.48
CA CYS A 45 2.80 7.88 -3.89
C CYS A 45 1.80 7.42 -4.96
N ALA A 46 2.01 6.24 -5.53
CA ALA A 46 1.32 5.75 -6.72
C ALA A 46 -0.19 5.58 -6.51
N CYS A 47 -0.65 5.09 -5.36
CA CYS A 47 -2.09 4.95 -5.08
C CYS A 47 -2.75 6.32 -4.92
N ILE A 48 -2.14 7.25 -4.19
CA ILE A 48 -2.62 8.64 -4.10
C ILE A 48 -2.68 9.27 -5.50
N TYR A 49 -1.62 9.14 -6.30
CA TYR A 49 -1.59 9.74 -7.62
C TYR A 49 -2.63 9.13 -8.56
N ALA A 50 -2.83 7.81 -8.54
CA ALA A 50 -3.79 7.12 -9.39
C ALA A 50 -5.25 7.44 -9.03
N TYR A 51 -5.61 7.49 -7.74
CA TYR A 51 -7.00 7.64 -7.30
C TYR A 51 -7.41 9.08 -6.98
N ILE A 52 -6.47 9.92 -6.55
CA ILE A 52 -6.73 11.30 -6.10
C ILE A 52 -6.08 12.32 -7.05
N GLY A 53 -5.16 11.89 -7.92
CA GLY A 53 -4.52 12.77 -8.91
C GLY A 53 -3.46 13.72 -8.32
N LYS A 54 -3.14 13.60 -7.03
CA LYS A 54 -2.19 14.46 -6.32
C LYS A 54 -0.77 13.90 -6.43
N LYS A 55 0.16 14.77 -6.81
CA LYS A 55 1.60 14.50 -6.78
C LYS A 55 2.14 14.92 -5.42
N VAL A 56 2.28 13.98 -4.51
CA VAL A 56 2.77 14.26 -3.16
C VAL A 56 4.30 14.28 -3.17
N THR A 57 4.88 15.41 -2.82
CA THR A 57 6.32 15.68 -2.82
C THR A 57 6.87 16.13 -1.48
N THR A 58 6.00 16.48 -0.53
CA THR A 58 6.37 16.85 0.84
C THR A 58 5.53 16.14 1.88
N THR A 59 6.01 16.11 3.12
CA THR A 59 5.24 15.58 4.27
C THR A 59 3.96 16.39 4.54
N GLY A 60 3.96 17.70 4.27
CA GLY A 60 2.77 18.55 4.39
C GLY A 60 1.70 18.19 3.36
N GLU A 61 2.08 17.92 2.11
CA GLU A 61 1.16 17.46 1.08
C GLU A 61 0.61 16.06 1.40
N LEU A 62 1.42 15.19 2.01
CA LEU A 62 0.96 13.89 2.51
C LEU A 62 -0.09 14.07 3.61
N GLN A 63 0.15 14.99 4.55
CA GLN A 63 -0.82 15.33 5.61
C GLN A 63 -2.14 15.86 5.05
N ASP A 64 -2.08 16.76 4.07
CA ASP A 64 -3.27 17.35 3.48
C ASP A 64 -4.12 16.30 2.73
N ALA A 65 -3.49 15.24 2.18
CA ALA A 65 -4.18 14.13 1.53
C ALA A 65 -5.01 13.25 2.48
N LEU A 66 -4.78 13.31 3.81
CA LEU A 66 -5.58 12.56 4.80
C LEU A 66 -7.07 12.88 4.67
N ALA A 67 -7.41 14.14 4.39
CA ALA A 67 -8.79 14.57 4.22
C ALA A 67 -9.47 13.91 3.01
N ASP A 68 -8.76 13.79 1.88
CA ASP A 68 -9.30 13.12 0.68
C ASP A 68 -9.52 11.63 0.95
N VAL A 69 -8.55 10.97 1.60
CA VAL A 69 -8.64 9.55 1.95
C VAL A 69 -9.82 9.29 2.88
N LYS A 70 -10.04 10.16 3.87
CA LYS A 70 -11.20 10.03 4.76
C LYS A 70 -12.51 10.17 4.02
N ALA A 71 -12.59 11.07 3.03
CA ALA A 71 -13.79 11.27 2.23
C ALA A 71 -14.16 10.04 1.37
N MET A 72 -13.18 9.20 1.00
CA MET A 72 -13.43 7.93 0.29
C MET A 72 -14.06 6.86 1.20
N MET A 73 -13.93 6.98 2.51
CA MET A 73 -14.39 5.96 3.47
C MET A 73 -15.88 6.12 3.82
N LEU A 74 -16.74 5.72 2.88
CA LEU A 74 -18.21 5.78 3.01
C LEU A 74 -18.77 4.78 4.04
N ARG A 75 -19.96 5.04 4.59
CA ARG A 75 -20.58 4.21 5.65
C ARG A 75 -21.96 3.66 5.31
N GLU A 76 -22.48 3.92 4.11
CA GLU A 76 -23.73 3.30 3.68
C GLU A 76 -23.53 1.79 3.47
N PRO A 77 -24.45 0.92 3.90
CA PRO A 77 -24.34 -0.53 3.72
C PRO A 77 -24.65 -0.95 2.27
N ARG A 78 -23.86 -0.44 1.32
CA ARG A 78 -23.91 -0.72 -0.12
C ARG A 78 -22.56 -1.17 -0.63
N THR A 79 -22.55 -2.05 -1.61
CA THR A 79 -21.32 -2.63 -2.17
C THR A 79 -20.31 -1.56 -2.59
N ASN A 80 -20.77 -0.46 -3.20
CA ASN A 80 -19.89 0.66 -3.54
C ASN A 80 -19.14 1.23 -2.33
N SER A 81 -19.80 1.38 -1.18
CA SER A 81 -19.21 1.98 0.02
C SER A 81 -18.08 1.15 0.61
N ILE A 82 -18.24 -0.19 0.61
CA ILE A 82 -17.18 -1.09 1.09
C ILE A 82 -16.00 -1.14 0.11
N PHE A 83 -16.24 -1.04 -1.20
CA PHE A 83 -15.16 -0.92 -2.19
C PHE A 83 -14.41 0.41 -2.06
N GLN A 84 -15.11 1.53 -1.95
CA GLN A 84 -14.50 2.85 -1.76
C GLN A 84 -13.72 2.93 -0.44
N SER A 85 -14.26 2.36 0.65
CA SER A 85 -13.54 2.26 1.93
C SER A 85 -12.30 1.36 1.82
N GLY A 86 -12.38 0.27 1.05
CA GLY A 86 -11.24 -0.59 0.75
C GLY A 86 -10.12 0.14 0.00
N VAL A 87 -10.46 0.95 -1.02
CA VAL A 87 -9.48 1.81 -1.71
C VAL A 87 -8.87 2.82 -0.74
N GLY A 88 -9.69 3.50 0.08
CA GLY A 88 -9.19 4.40 1.13
C GLY A 88 -8.24 3.70 2.11
N THR A 89 -8.50 2.43 2.44
CA THR A 89 -7.63 1.62 3.30
C THR A 89 -6.28 1.33 2.63
N ALA A 90 -6.28 1.00 1.33
CA ALA A 90 -5.04 0.79 0.58
C ALA A 90 -4.20 2.07 0.51
N ILE A 91 -4.84 3.23 0.31
CA ILE A 91 -4.14 4.52 0.31
C ILE A 91 -3.61 4.85 1.71
N ALA A 92 -4.38 4.59 2.78
CA ALA A 92 -3.90 4.76 4.15
C ALA A 92 -2.66 3.89 4.45
N ALA A 93 -2.60 2.67 3.91
CA ALA A 93 -1.41 1.82 4.00
C ALA A 93 -0.20 2.41 3.25
N GLU A 94 -0.42 2.95 2.05
CA GLU A 94 0.63 3.67 1.30
C GLU A 94 1.16 4.88 2.09
N MET A 95 0.29 5.65 2.75
CA MET A 95 0.70 6.78 3.58
C MET A 95 1.61 6.36 4.74
N ILE A 96 1.27 5.25 5.43
CA ILE A 96 2.09 4.70 6.51
C ILE A 96 3.46 4.23 5.98
N GLU A 97 3.48 3.54 4.84
CA GLU A 97 4.74 3.14 4.21
C GLU A 97 5.56 4.37 3.79
N ALA A 98 4.95 5.37 3.16
CA ALA A 98 5.63 6.59 2.74
C ALA A 98 6.32 7.30 3.91
N CYS A 99 5.69 7.34 5.09
CA CYS A 99 6.31 7.89 6.32
C CYS A 99 7.65 7.22 6.66
N LYS A 100 7.83 5.92 6.40
CA LYS A 100 9.09 5.20 6.65
C LYS A 100 10.22 5.70 5.74
N TYR A 101 9.89 6.16 4.54
CA TYR A 101 10.86 6.62 3.54
C TYR A 101 11.27 8.10 3.69
N VAL A 102 10.61 8.86 4.57
CA VAL A 102 10.89 10.30 4.76
C VAL A 102 12.33 10.53 5.26
N LYS A 103 12.81 9.70 6.19
CA LYS A 103 14.13 9.87 6.83
C LYS A 103 15.24 9.03 6.21
N THR A 104 14.89 8.03 5.40
CA THR A 104 15.84 7.15 4.71
C THR A 104 15.21 6.59 3.44
N GLN A 105 16.01 6.41 2.39
CA GLN A 105 15.53 5.76 1.16
C GLN A 105 15.54 4.23 1.24
N THR A 106 16.12 3.66 2.30
CA THR A 106 16.31 2.21 2.45
C THR A 106 15.81 1.68 3.82
N PRO A 107 14.56 1.95 4.24
CA PRO A 107 14.05 1.58 5.56
C PRO A 107 14.03 0.05 5.83
N TYR A 108 14.14 -0.76 4.78
CA TYR A 108 14.13 -2.22 4.84
C TYR A 108 15.51 -2.87 4.60
N GLU A 109 16.57 -2.08 4.46
CA GLU A 109 17.93 -2.60 4.28
C GLU A 109 18.36 -3.49 5.45
N GLY A 110 18.97 -4.63 5.14
CA GLY A 110 19.37 -5.63 6.13
C GLY A 110 18.22 -6.51 6.65
N THR A 111 17.01 -6.39 6.11
CA THR A 111 15.86 -7.27 6.42
C THR A 111 15.59 -8.26 5.28
N HIS A 112 14.66 -9.19 5.49
CA HIS A 112 14.14 -10.06 4.42
C HIS A 112 13.05 -9.40 3.56
N TYR A 113 12.68 -8.16 3.86
CA TYR A 113 11.62 -7.44 3.15
C TYR A 113 12.20 -6.65 1.98
N HIS A 114 11.53 -6.71 0.83
CA HIS A 114 11.90 -5.95 -0.36
C HIS A 114 11.58 -4.46 -0.20
N GLY A 115 10.39 -4.13 0.29
CA GLY A 115 9.93 -2.76 0.45
C GLY A 115 9.23 -2.24 -0.80
N HIS A 116 9.57 -1.02 -1.21
CA HIS A 116 8.98 -0.37 -2.38
C HIS A 116 9.61 -0.90 -3.67
N PHE A 117 8.76 -1.38 -4.58
CA PHE A 117 9.18 -1.72 -5.95
C PHE A 117 9.48 -0.45 -6.74
N THR A 118 10.67 -0.39 -7.32
CA THR A 118 11.07 0.68 -8.24
C THR A 118 10.32 0.55 -9.57
N ASP A 119 10.20 1.66 -10.30
CA ASP A 119 9.57 1.60 -11.62
C ASP A 119 10.34 0.69 -12.61
N ALA A 120 11.66 0.52 -12.41
CA ALA A 120 12.48 -0.35 -13.25
C ALA A 120 12.07 -1.82 -13.07
N GLU A 121 11.91 -2.28 -11.83
CA GLU A 121 11.44 -3.63 -11.51
C GLU A 121 10.03 -3.88 -12.05
N VAL A 122 9.13 -2.91 -11.91
CA VAL A 122 7.77 -3.00 -12.47
C VAL A 122 7.82 -3.13 -13.99
N ARG A 123 8.69 -2.39 -14.68
CA ARG A 123 8.85 -2.48 -16.15
C ARG A 123 9.46 -3.82 -16.58
N GLU A 124 10.39 -4.36 -15.81
CA GLU A 124 11.00 -5.67 -16.07
C GLU A 124 9.96 -6.79 -16.00
N LEU A 125 9.07 -6.75 -15.01
CA LEU A 125 7.97 -7.71 -14.88
C LEU A 125 6.85 -7.49 -15.91
N GLY A 126 6.78 -6.30 -16.52
CA GLY A 126 5.72 -5.93 -17.46
C GLY A 126 5.75 -6.71 -18.78
N VAL A 127 6.93 -6.93 -19.37
CA VAL A 127 7.02 -7.66 -20.66
C VAL A 127 6.58 -9.12 -20.51
N PRO A 128 7.10 -9.91 -19.54
CA PRO A 128 6.66 -11.28 -19.32
C PRO A 128 5.17 -11.41 -18.98
N LEU A 129 4.59 -10.41 -18.32
CA LEU A 129 3.15 -10.38 -18.02
C LEU A 129 2.31 -10.23 -19.29
N VAL A 130 2.74 -9.37 -20.23
CA VAL A 130 2.05 -9.14 -21.50
C VAL A 130 2.20 -10.34 -22.44
N THR A 131 3.38 -10.97 -22.47
CA THR A 131 3.61 -12.18 -23.29
C THR A 131 2.94 -13.43 -22.71
N GLY A 132 2.58 -13.40 -21.43
CA GLY A 132 2.00 -14.53 -20.71
C GLY A 132 3.04 -15.52 -20.18
N ASP A 133 4.33 -15.19 -20.25
CA ASP A 133 5.42 -15.96 -19.63
C ASP A 133 5.29 -15.95 -18.10
N ILE A 134 4.80 -14.83 -17.54
CA ILE A 134 4.25 -14.75 -16.18
C ILE A 134 2.72 -14.66 -16.31
N PRO A 135 1.97 -15.71 -15.97
CA PRO A 135 0.52 -15.72 -16.18
C PRO A 135 -0.26 -14.88 -15.15
N GLY A 136 0.40 -14.43 -14.07
CA GLY A 136 -0.19 -13.55 -13.06
C GLY A 136 0.66 -13.44 -11.81
N PHE A 137 0.10 -12.76 -10.80
CA PHE A 137 0.69 -12.53 -9.49
C PHE A 137 -0.15 -13.18 -8.39
N VAL A 138 0.49 -13.67 -7.33
CA VAL A 138 -0.19 -14.18 -6.14
C VAL A 138 0.26 -13.39 -4.90
N VAL A 139 -0.69 -12.67 -4.30
CA VAL A 139 -0.48 -11.95 -3.05
C VAL A 139 -0.98 -12.81 -1.89
N MET A 140 -0.05 -13.40 -1.13
CA MET A 140 -0.35 -14.20 0.06
C MET A 140 -0.17 -13.36 1.33
N ILE A 141 -1.21 -13.27 2.15
CA ILE A 141 -1.21 -12.48 3.38
C ILE A 141 -1.64 -13.36 4.56
N GLY A 142 -0.85 -13.31 5.64
CA GLY A 142 -1.11 -14.04 6.88
C GLY A 142 -0.34 -15.35 6.99
N PRO A 143 -0.35 -15.97 8.19
CA PRO A 143 0.35 -17.22 8.43
C PRO A 143 -0.36 -18.40 7.75
N ALA A 144 0.43 -19.31 7.17
CA ALA A 144 -0.07 -20.63 6.79
C ALA A 144 -0.28 -21.51 8.04
N PRO A 145 -1.12 -22.57 7.96
CA PRO A 145 -1.31 -23.50 9.07
C PRO A 145 -0.02 -24.22 9.50
N SER A 146 0.90 -24.46 8.57
CA SER A 146 2.23 -25.06 8.81
C SER A 146 3.29 -24.53 7.83
N THR A 147 4.57 -24.74 8.16
CA THR A 147 5.69 -24.40 7.26
C THR A 147 5.66 -25.23 5.98
N GLU A 148 5.33 -26.51 6.11
CA GLU A 148 5.26 -27.47 5.02
C GLU A 148 4.21 -27.04 3.98
N GLU A 149 3.00 -26.67 4.44
CA GLU A 149 1.93 -26.17 3.58
C GLU A 149 2.29 -24.84 2.90
N ALA A 150 2.96 -23.93 3.62
CA ALA A 150 3.47 -22.69 3.02
C ALA A 150 4.46 -22.99 1.88
N VAL A 151 5.46 -23.84 2.13
CA VAL A 151 6.48 -24.20 1.13
C VAL A 151 5.86 -24.90 -0.06
N GLU A 152 4.95 -25.84 0.16
CA GLU A 152 4.23 -26.55 -0.91
C GLU A 152 3.42 -25.56 -1.77
N THR A 153 2.66 -24.68 -1.13
CA THR A 153 1.83 -23.68 -1.82
C THR A 153 2.68 -22.72 -2.66
N ILE A 154 3.74 -22.15 -2.07
CA ILE A 154 4.64 -21.20 -2.74
C ILE A 154 5.34 -21.88 -3.92
N LYS A 155 5.93 -23.06 -3.72
CA LYS A 155 6.58 -23.81 -4.80
C LYS A 155 5.58 -24.25 -5.87
N GLY A 156 4.33 -24.51 -5.51
CA GLY A 156 3.25 -24.82 -6.44
C GLY A 156 2.88 -23.65 -7.36
N TYR A 157 2.91 -22.40 -6.88
CA TYR A 157 2.77 -21.22 -7.74
C TYR A 157 4.02 -20.98 -8.59
N GLN A 158 5.20 -21.06 -7.98
CA GLN A 158 6.47 -20.87 -8.67
C GLN A 158 6.66 -21.87 -9.83
N SER A 159 6.28 -23.15 -9.66
CA SER A 159 6.41 -24.17 -10.71
C SER A 159 5.50 -23.94 -11.92
N ARG A 160 4.47 -23.09 -11.77
CA ARG A 160 3.57 -22.66 -12.84
C ARG A 160 3.99 -21.32 -13.46
N GLY A 161 5.15 -20.79 -13.09
CA GLY A 161 5.66 -19.50 -13.57
C GLY A 161 4.91 -18.29 -13.03
N ILE A 162 4.03 -18.47 -12.04
CA ILE A 162 3.30 -17.39 -11.39
C ILE A 162 4.26 -16.66 -10.45
N PHE A 163 4.23 -15.33 -10.51
CA PHE A 163 5.03 -14.48 -9.62
C PHE A 163 4.40 -14.37 -8.23
#